data_AF-A0A418B828-F1
#
_entry.id   AF-A0A418B828-F1
#
_cell.length_a   1.000
_cell.length_b   1.000
_cell.length_c   1.000
_cell.angle_alpha   90.00
_cell.angle_beta   90.00
_cell.angle_gamma   90.00
#
_symmetry.space_group_name_H-M   'P 1'
#
loop_
_entity.id
_entity.type
_entity.pdbx_description
1 polymer ?
#
loop_
_entity_poly.entity_id
_entity_poly.type
_entity_poly.pdbx_seq_one_letter_code
_entity_poly.pdbx_strand_id
1 'polypeptide(L)'
;MYDLYHTHRDALALASWLRVFVLAIVFHDIVYDPLSKTNELDSISSFRMFVSDACPSMGSEEIGLVEAMIEATIRHEMPASCNSDAARHVIGSFLDLDLAILSSTNDVYDEYTKQIRMEYIAYSEAEFQQGRAAVLKSFLHRDNLYFTRRFQDEWTAAARANIERELKNLTG
;
A
#
# COMPACT_ATOMS: atom_id res chain seq x y z
N MET A 1 7.50 0.29 -5.49
CA MET A 1 6.52 -0.78 -5.81
C MET A 1 6.83 -1.56 -7.10
N TYR A 2 7.16 -0.92 -8.23
CA TYR A 2 7.38 -1.63 -9.51
C TYR A 2 8.50 -2.71 -9.49
N ASP A 3 9.64 -2.44 -8.84
CA ASP A 3 10.73 -3.43 -8.74
C ASP A 3 10.34 -4.65 -7.90
N LEU A 4 9.55 -4.44 -6.84
CA LEU A 4 8.99 -5.53 -6.03
C LEU A 4 8.00 -6.35 -6.85
N TYR A 5 7.13 -5.68 -7.61
CA TYR A 5 6.24 -6.36 -8.55
C TYR A 5 7.04 -7.24 -9.52
N HIS A 6 8.10 -6.73 -10.15
CA HIS A 6 8.94 -7.52 -11.05
C HIS A 6 9.57 -8.72 -10.37
N THR A 7 10.05 -8.56 -9.15
CA THR A 7 10.68 -9.63 -8.36
C THR A 7 9.69 -10.76 -8.03
N HIS A 8 8.42 -10.42 -7.81
CA HIS A 8 7.40 -11.37 -7.36
C HIS A 8 6.35 -11.75 -8.41
N ARG A 9 6.41 -11.20 -9.63
CA ARG A 9 5.34 -11.29 -10.65
C ARG A 9 4.88 -12.73 -10.95
N ASP A 10 5.82 -13.69 -10.97
CA ASP A 10 5.52 -15.08 -11.29
C ASP A 10 4.75 -15.76 -10.14
N ALA A 11 5.12 -15.42 -8.90
CA ALA A 11 4.47 -15.94 -7.70
C ALA A 11 3.09 -15.33 -7.46
N LEU A 12 2.87 -14.08 -7.89
CA LEU A 12 1.58 -13.40 -7.75
C LEU A 12 0.52 -13.92 -8.73
N ALA A 13 0.93 -14.61 -9.81
CA ALA A 13 0.02 -15.17 -10.83
C ALA A 13 -0.96 -14.14 -11.43
N LEU A 14 -0.50 -12.91 -11.66
CA LEU A 14 -1.32 -11.77 -12.11
C LEU A 14 -1.33 -11.58 -13.64
N ALA A 15 -1.00 -12.60 -14.43
CA ALA A 15 -0.83 -12.46 -15.88
C ALA A 15 -2.07 -11.87 -16.58
N SER A 16 -3.27 -12.30 -16.18
CA SER A 16 -4.55 -11.79 -16.69
C SER A 16 -4.89 -10.37 -16.22
N TRP A 17 -4.19 -9.86 -15.21
CA TRP A 17 -4.43 -8.57 -14.56
C TRP A 17 -3.25 -7.61 -14.69
N LEU A 18 -2.25 -7.95 -15.52
CA LEU A 18 -1.00 -7.20 -15.66
C LEU A 18 -1.28 -5.71 -15.94
N ARG A 19 -2.18 -5.42 -16.87
CA ARG A 19 -2.50 -4.05 -17.28
C ARG A 19 -3.05 -3.22 -16.12
N VAL A 20 -4.09 -3.71 -15.44
CA VAL A 20 -4.71 -2.99 -14.31
C VAL A 20 -3.74 -2.87 -13.14
N PHE A 21 -2.96 -3.91 -12.86
CA PHE A 21 -2.02 -3.90 -11.75
C PHE A 21 -0.91 -2.87 -11.96
N VAL A 22 -0.32 -2.82 -13.16
CA VAL A 22 0.70 -1.82 -13.50
C VAL A 22 0.12 -0.41 -13.47
N LEU A 23 -1.12 -0.21 -13.95
CA LEU A 23 -1.78 1.10 -13.84
C LEU A 23 -1.97 1.51 -12.38
N ALA A 24 -2.42 0.62 -11.49
CA ALA A 24 -2.51 0.94 -10.06
C ALA A 24 -1.13 1.28 -9.45
N ILE A 25 -0.06 0.56 -9.82
CA ILE A 25 1.30 0.88 -9.37
C ILE A 25 1.67 2.33 -9.76
N VAL A 26 1.36 2.73 -10.99
CA VAL A 26 1.68 4.08 -11.50
C VAL A 26 0.81 5.14 -10.83
N PHE A 27 -0.46 4.86 -10.59
CA PHE A 27 -1.44 5.89 -10.22
C PHE A 27 -1.73 6.00 -8.73
N HIS A 28 -1.46 5.00 -7.88
CA HIS A 28 -1.88 5.06 -6.47
C HIS A 28 -1.36 6.30 -5.72
N ASP A 29 -0.09 6.66 -5.91
CA ASP A 29 0.56 7.83 -5.30
C ASP A 29 0.97 8.91 -6.34
N ILE A 30 0.28 8.99 -7.49
CA ILE A 30 0.61 10.02 -8.50
C ILE A 30 0.34 11.43 -7.97
N VAL A 31 -0.66 11.58 -7.11
CA VAL A 31 -0.88 12.75 -6.27
C VAL A 31 -0.43 12.39 -4.86
N TYR A 32 0.58 13.11 -4.35
CA TYR A 32 1.13 12.86 -3.02
C TYR A 32 1.48 14.16 -2.32
N ASP A 33 0.71 14.48 -1.29
CA ASP A 33 1.00 15.53 -0.30
C ASP A 33 0.83 14.92 1.11
N PRO A 34 1.90 14.82 1.93
CA PRO A 34 1.84 14.23 3.27
C PRO A 34 0.79 14.85 4.22
N LEU A 35 0.36 16.10 3.94
CA LEU A 35 -0.61 16.83 4.74
C LEU A 35 -2.05 16.72 4.20
N SER A 36 -2.21 16.20 3.00
CA SER A 36 -3.51 16.01 2.36
C SER A 36 -4.18 14.73 2.85
N LYS A 37 -5.52 14.76 2.88
CA LYS A 37 -6.38 13.60 3.17
C LYS A 37 -7.08 13.06 1.91
N THR A 38 -6.75 13.61 0.75
CA THR A 38 -7.43 13.31 -0.53
C THR A 38 -6.50 12.73 -1.57
N ASN A 39 -5.23 12.45 -1.25
CA ASN A 39 -4.22 11.94 -2.18
C ASN A 39 -4.75 10.81 -3.06
N GLU A 40 -5.32 9.76 -2.46
CA GLU A 40 -5.81 8.59 -3.19
C GLU A 40 -7.03 8.94 -4.08
N LEU A 41 -7.91 9.83 -3.63
CA LEU A 41 -9.07 10.28 -4.41
C LEU A 41 -8.66 11.18 -5.58
N ASP A 42 -7.63 12.00 -5.39
CA ASP A 42 -7.05 12.87 -6.41
C ASP A 42 -6.23 12.06 -7.42
N SER A 43 -5.54 11.02 -6.95
CA SER A 43 -4.88 9.98 -7.77
C SER A 43 -5.89 9.22 -8.63
N ILE A 44 -7.04 8.80 -8.06
CA ILE A 44 -8.15 8.20 -8.81
C ILE A 44 -8.69 9.17 -9.88
N SER A 45 -8.84 10.44 -9.52
CA SER A 45 -9.30 11.48 -10.47
C SER A 45 -8.31 11.64 -11.63
N SER A 46 -7.01 11.65 -11.33
CA SER A 46 -5.93 11.68 -12.34
C SER A 46 -5.96 10.43 -13.24
N PHE A 47 -6.19 9.25 -12.66
CA PHE A 47 -6.35 8.01 -13.41
C PHE A 47 -7.56 8.05 -14.36
N ARG A 48 -8.72 8.55 -13.90
CA ARG A 48 -9.92 8.70 -14.73
C ARG A 48 -9.69 9.62 -15.93
N MET A 49 -8.99 10.74 -15.73
CA MET A 49 -8.59 11.63 -16.83
C MET A 49 -7.69 10.90 -17.83
N PHE A 50 -6.67 10.18 -17.36
CA PHE A 50 -5.80 9.38 -18.21
C PHE A 50 -6.58 8.34 -19.02
N VAL A 51 -7.53 7.62 -18.41
CA VAL A 51 -8.34 6.62 -19.12
C VAL A 51 -9.17 7.28 -20.23
N SER A 52 -9.82 8.41 -19.93
CA SER A 52 -10.60 9.17 -20.91
C SER A 52 -9.76 9.58 -22.12
N ASP A 53 -8.53 10.06 -21.88
CA ASP A 53 -7.71 10.66 -22.93
C ASP A 53 -6.86 9.65 -23.70
N ALA A 54 -6.32 8.64 -23.01
CA ALA A 54 -5.29 7.74 -23.55
C ALA A 54 -5.72 6.27 -23.64
N CYS A 55 -6.79 5.86 -22.97
CA CYS A 55 -7.25 4.46 -22.92
C CYS A 55 -8.78 4.32 -23.03
N PRO A 56 -9.45 4.93 -24.03
CA PRO A 56 -10.92 4.95 -24.11
C PRO A 56 -11.55 3.56 -24.32
N SER A 57 -10.76 2.55 -24.71
CA SER A 57 -11.19 1.17 -24.87
C SER A 57 -11.17 0.34 -23.58
N MET A 58 -10.68 0.90 -22.47
CA MET A 58 -10.63 0.20 -21.18
C MET A 58 -12.04 -0.04 -20.63
N GLY A 59 -12.34 -1.28 -20.24
CA GLY A 59 -13.66 -1.65 -19.75
C GLY A 59 -13.94 -1.09 -18.35
N SER A 60 -15.21 -0.89 -18.01
CA SER A 60 -15.61 -0.39 -16.68
C SER A 60 -15.15 -1.30 -15.53
N GLU A 61 -15.05 -2.60 -15.75
CA GLU A 61 -14.53 -3.56 -14.77
C GLU A 61 -13.03 -3.36 -14.52
N GLU A 62 -12.22 -3.18 -15.59
CA GLU A 62 -10.80 -2.90 -15.46
C GLU A 62 -10.55 -1.58 -14.73
N ILE A 63 -11.29 -0.53 -15.10
CA ILE A 63 -11.23 0.80 -14.46
C ILE A 63 -11.57 0.67 -12.98
N GLY A 64 -12.70 0.02 -12.66
CA GLY A 64 -13.13 -0.17 -11.27
C GLY A 64 -12.13 -0.95 -10.43
N LEU A 65 -11.41 -1.92 -11.01
CA LEU A 65 -10.40 -2.67 -10.28
C LEU A 65 -9.13 -1.85 -10.00
N VAL A 66 -8.71 -0.96 -10.92
CA VAL A 66 -7.62 -0.01 -10.65
C VAL A 66 -8.02 0.95 -9.54
N GLU A 67 -9.22 1.54 -9.62
CA GLU A 67 -9.74 2.44 -8.59
C GLU A 67 -9.83 1.74 -7.24
N ALA A 68 -10.30 0.49 -7.19
CA ALA A 68 -10.39 -0.29 -5.96
C ALA A 68 -9.00 -0.59 -5.35
N MET A 69 -7.96 -0.82 -6.16
CA MET A 69 -6.59 -0.98 -5.65
C MET A 69 -6.06 0.32 -5.03
N ILE A 70 -6.29 1.47 -5.67
CA ILE A 70 -5.87 2.78 -5.17
C ILE A 70 -6.66 3.14 -3.90
N GLU A 71 -7.99 2.99 -3.92
CA GLU A 71 -8.83 3.28 -2.75
C GLU A 71 -8.47 2.42 -1.54
N ALA A 72 -8.08 1.16 -1.77
CA ALA A 72 -7.68 0.26 -0.72
C ALA A 72 -6.45 0.74 0.07
N THR A 73 -5.56 1.54 -0.51
CA THR A 73 -4.36 2.05 0.19
C THR A 73 -4.68 3.10 1.24
N ILE A 74 -5.85 3.78 1.17
CA ILE A 74 -6.28 4.77 2.18
C ILE A 74 -6.20 4.20 3.61
N ARG A 75 -6.63 2.94 3.77
CA ARG A 75 -6.61 2.22 5.06
C ARG A 75 -5.75 0.97 5.02
N HIS A 76 -5.20 0.65 3.84
CA HIS A 76 -4.57 -0.63 3.54
C HIS A 76 -5.47 -1.80 3.94
N GLU A 77 -6.74 -1.73 3.57
CA GLU A 77 -7.79 -2.69 3.93
C GLU A 77 -8.48 -3.22 2.68
N MET A 78 -8.89 -4.49 2.72
CA MET A 78 -9.68 -5.07 1.63
C MET A 78 -11.02 -4.32 1.52
N PRO A 79 -11.39 -3.76 0.34
CA PRO A 79 -12.66 -3.06 0.19
C PRO A 79 -13.85 -3.99 0.47
N ALA A 80 -14.82 -3.51 1.24
CA ALA A 80 -16.02 -4.30 1.59
C ALA A 80 -16.87 -4.66 0.36
N SER A 81 -16.77 -3.89 -0.72
CA SER A 81 -17.41 -4.15 -2.01
C SER A 81 -16.76 -5.28 -2.80
N CYS A 82 -15.58 -5.76 -2.40
CA CYS A 82 -14.82 -6.77 -3.11
C CYS A 82 -15.34 -8.18 -2.83
N ASN A 83 -16.20 -8.68 -3.72
CA ASN A 83 -16.93 -9.94 -3.52
C ASN A 83 -16.39 -11.15 -4.28
N SER A 84 -15.49 -10.97 -5.26
CA SER A 84 -14.92 -12.09 -6.03
C SER A 84 -13.54 -12.48 -5.50
N ASP A 85 -13.22 -13.78 -5.54
CA ASP A 85 -11.91 -14.28 -5.13
C ASP A 85 -10.78 -13.72 -6.00
N ALA A 86 -11.05 -13.54 -7.30
CA ALA A 86 -10.09 -12.94 -8.22
C ALA A 86 -9.77 -11.47 -7.85
N ALA A 87 -10.79 -10.64 -7.59
CA ALA A 87 -10.57 -9.26 -7.18
C ALA A 87 -9.87 -9.18 -5.83
N ARG A 88 -10.25 -10.03 -4.86
CA ARG A 88 -9.57 -10.11 -3.55
C ARG A 88 -8.11 -10.48 -3.69
N HIS A 89 -7.78 -11.42 -4.58
CA HIS A 89 -6.40 -11.82 -4.83
C HIS A 89 -5.58 -10.67 -5.44
N VAL A 90 -6.12 -9.97 -6.45
CA VAL A 90 -5.43 -8.85 -7.12
C VAL A 90 -5.22 -7.68 -6.16
N ILE A 91 -6.27 -7.24 -5.45
CA ILE A 91 -6.19 -6.12 -4.50
C ILE A 91 -5.31 -6.50 -3.31
N GLY A 92 -5.45 -7.70 -2.77
CA GLY A 92 -4.61 -8.19 -1.67
C GLY A 92 -3.13 -8.25 -2.06
N SER A 93 -2.83 -8.71 -3.28
CA SER A 93 -1.47 -8.69 -3.82
C SER A 93 -0.92 -7.27 -3.94
N PHE A 94 -1.75 -6.31 -4.33
CA PHE A 94 -1.36 -4.91 -4.44
C PHE A 94 -1.00 -4.32 -3.06
N LEU A 95 -1.90 -4.49 -2.09
CA LEU A 95 -1.70 -4.05 -0.71
C LEU A 95 -0.47 -4.70 -0.06
N ASP A 96 -0.20 -5.98 -0.35
CA ASP A 96 0.97 -6.64 0.21
C ASP A 96 2.28 -6.05 -0.34
N LEU A 97 2.32 -5.71 -1.63
CA LEU A 97 3.48 -5.05 -2.24
C LEU A 97 3.66 -3.63 -1.71
N ASP A 98 2.57 -2.93 -1.42
CA ASP A 98 2.59 -1.60 -0.81
C ASP A 98 3.17 -1.64 0.61
N LEU A 99 2.74 -2.62 1.39
CA LEU A 99 3.20 -2.87 2.76
C LEU A 99 4.54 -3.63 2.84
N ALA A 100 5.19 -3.93 1.71
CA ALA A 100 6.41 -4.74 1.69
C ALA A 100 7.58 -4.07 2.44
N ILE A 101 7.60 -2.73 2.51
CA ILE A 101 8.64 -1.99 3.24
C ILE A 101 8.71 -2.40 4.71
N LEU A 102 7.59 -2.80 5.31
CA LEU A 102 7.52 -3.26 6.70
C LEU A 102 8.41 -4.50 6.94
N SER A 103 8.54 -5.36 5.93
CA SER A 103 9.33 -6.59 6.00
C SER A 103 10.74 -6.47 5.44
N SER A 104 11.19 -5.26 5.15
CA SER A 104 12.55 -5.00 4.69
C SER A 104 13.59 -5.30 5.80
N THR A 105 14.85 -5.43 5.39
CA THR A 105 15.96 -5.55 6.34
C THR A 105 16.02 -4.35 7.29
N ASN A 106 16.51 -4.54 8.51
CA ASN A 106 16.58 -3.48 9.52
C ASN A 106 17.18 -2.17 9.00
N ASP A 107 18.27 -2.23 8.22
CA ASP A 107 18.94 -1.03 7.70
C ASP A 107 18.04 -0.22 6.74
N VAL A 108 17.30 -0.92 5.87
CA VAL A 108 16.35 -0.31 4.93
C VAL A 108 15.15 0.27 5.69
N TYR A 109 14.63 -0.48 6.67
CA TYR A 109 13.52 -0.02 7.48
C TYR A 109 13.90 1.21 8.31
N ASP A 110 15.09 1.23 8.90
CA ASP A 110 15.58 2.35 9.71
C ASP A 110 15.75 3.62 8.87
N GLU A 111 16.23 3.49 7.64
CA GLU A 111 16.31 4.63 6.73
C GLU A 111 14.91 5.12 6.32
N TYR A 112 13.99 4.19 6.03
CA TYR A 112 12.59 4.53 5.77
C TYR A 112 11.95 5.30 6.93
N THR A 113 12.14 4.89 8.18
CA THR A 113 11.54 5.61 9.33
C THR A 113 12.07 7.05 9.48
N LYS A 114 13.34 7.30 9.16
CA LYS A 114 13.92 8.66 9.14
C LYS A 114 13.30 9.50 8.04
N GLN A 115 13.10 8.93 6.85
CA GLN A 115 12.47 9.62 5.73
C GLN A 115 11.02 10.01 6.07
N ILE A 116 10.26 9.08 6.65
CA ILE A 116 8.91 9.37 7.17
C ILE A 116 8.95 10.50 8.21
N ARG A 117 9.92 10.53 9.13
CA ARG A 117 10.03 11.65 10.09
C ARG A 117 10.23 12.99 9.39
N MET A 118 11.03 13.02 8.31
CA MET A 118 11.31 14.22 7.53
C MET A 118 10.11 14.67 6.69
N GLU A 119 9.33 13.75 6.13
CA GLU A 119 8.09 14.07 5.39
C GLU A 119 7.07 14.78 6.30
N TYR A 120 6.98 14.35 7.56
CA TYR A 120 6.07 14.89 8.55
C TYR A 120 6.73 15.93 9.48
N ILE A 121 7.79 16.61 9.01
CA ILE A 121 8.53 17.60 9.82
C ILE A 121 7.68 18.80 10.26
N ALA A 122 6.58 19.06 9.55
CA ALA A 122 5.62 20.11 9.90
C ALA A 122 4.88 19.84 11.22
N TYR A 123 4.77 18.57 11.64
CA TYR A 123 4.19 18.19 12.93
C TYR A 123 5.22 18.26 14.04
N SER A 124 4.77 18.66 15.24
CA SER A 124 5.60 18.55 16.43
C SER A 124 6.00 17.10 16.70
N GLU A 125 7.09 16.90 17.45
CA GLU A 125 7.56 15.57 17.77
C GLU A 125 6.49 14.71 18.46
N ALA A 126 5.73 15.30 19.39
CA ALA A 126 4.66 14.60 20.10
C ALA A 126 3.49 14.20 19.18
N GLU A 127 3.08 15.09 18.27
CA GLU A 127 2.00 14.80 17.30
C GLU A 127 2.43 13.71 16.31
N PHE A 128 3.66 13.79 15.80
CA PHE A 128 4.22 12.77 14.92
C PHE A 128 4.29 11.41 15.61
N GLN A 129 4.87 11.33 16.81
CA GLN A 129 4.99 10.08 17.56
C GLN A 129 3.61 9.48 17.85
N GLN A 130 2.63 10.29 18.26
CA GLN A 130 1.28 9.81 18.52
C GLN A 130 0.61 9.27 17.24
N GLY A 131 0.67 10.01 16.14
CA GLY A 131 0.06 9.63 14.86
C GLY A 131 0.71 8.37 14.28
N ARG A 132 2.04 8.36 14.21
CA ARG A 132 2.81 7.23 13.69
C ARG A 132 2.59 5.97 14.54
N ALA A 133 2.62 6.09 15.87
CA ALA A 133 2.35 4.95 16.74
C ALA A 133 0.92 4.41 16.58
N ALA A 134 -0.07 5.27 16.30
CA ALA A 134 -1.44 4.82 16.04
C ALA A 134 -1.55 3.98 14.77
N VAL A 135 -0.89 4.40 13.68
CA VAL A 135 -0.81 3.64 12.41
C VAL A 135 -0.13 2.29 12.63
N LEU A 136 1.04 2.29 13.28
CA LEU A 136 1.80 1.06 13.54
C LEU A 136 1.03 0.06 14.42
N LYS A 137 0.35 0.54 15.45
CA LYS A 137 -0.51 -0.30 16.31
C LYS A 137 -1.69 -0.86 15.53
N SER A 138 -2.28 -0.12 14.59
CA SER A 138 -3.39 -0.62 13.78
C SER A 138 -2.97 -1.85 12.96
N PHE A 139 -1.74 -1.86 12.42
CA PHE A 139 -1.18 -3.03 11.74
C PHE A 139 -0.94 -4.21 12.67
N LEU A 140 -0.37 -3.98 13.87
CA LEU A 140 -0.13 -5.06 14.83
C LEU A 140 -1.41 -5.74 15.33
N HIS A 141 -2.53 -5.01 15.40
CA HIS A 141 -3.82 -5.55 15.82
C HIS A 141 -4.50 -6.44 14.76
N ARG A 142 -4.01 -6.48 13.53
CA ARG A 142 -4.56 -7.36 12.50
C ARG A 142 -4.14 -8.80 12.78
N ASP A 143 -5.07 -9.75 12.62
CA ASP A 143 -4.73 -11.18 12.67
C ASP A 143 -3.72 -11.51 11.56
N ASN A 144 -4.07 -11.12 10.33
CA ASN A 144 -3.21 -11.22 9.15
C ASN A 144 -2.76 -9.82 8.73
N LEU A 145 -1.46 -9.55 8.83
CA LEU A 145 -0.88 -8.27 8.40
C LEU A 145 -0.88 -8.16 6.87
N TYR A 146 -0.52 -9.25 6.19
CA TYR A 146 -0.55 -9.42 4.75
C TYR A 146 -1.81 -10.19 4.31
N PHE A 147 -2.26 -10.00 3.07
CA PHE A 147 -3.49 -10.55 2.50
C PHE A 147 -3.27 -11.89 1.79
N THR A 148 -2.14 -12.07 1.12
CA THR A 148 -1.81 -13.31 0.42
C THR A 148 -1.07 -14.27 1.35
N ARG A 149 -1.40 -15.56 1.26
CA ARG A 149 -0.81 -16.60 2.12
C ARG A 149 0.72 -16.64 2.07
N ARG A 150 1.28 -16.46 0.88
CA ARG A 150 2.73 -16.46 0.69
C ARG A 150 3.40 -15.36 1.52
N PHE A 151 2.90 -14.12 1.45
CA PHE A 151 3.49 -13.02 2.21
C PHE A 151 3.11 -13.07 3.69
N GLN A 152 1.97 -13.66 4.05
CA GLN A 152 1.70 -14.01 5.44
C GLN A 152 2.80 -14.92 6.01
N ASP A 153 3.15 -15.98 5.29
CA ASP A 153 4.15 -16.96 5.73
C ASP A 153 5.59 -16.40 5.70
N GLU A 154 5.95 -15.64 4.66
CA GLU A 154 7.33 -15.18 4.43
C GLU A 154 7.67 -13.85 5.13
N TRP A 155 6.70 -12.93 5.27
CA TRP A 155 6.98 -11.52 5.60
C TRP A 155 6.46 -11.11 6.98
N THR A 156 5.35 -11.69 7.47
CA THR A 156 4.69 -11.24 8.72
C THR A 156 5.64 -11.13 9.91
N ALA A 157 6.52 -12.10 10.11
CA ALA A 157 7.44 -12.09 11.25
C ALA A 157 8.41 -10.90 11.19
N ALA A 158 8.96 -10.60 10.02
CA ALA A 158 9.85 -9.46 9.81
C ALA A 158 9.10 -8.12 9.98
N ALA A 159 7.91 -7.99 9.37
CA ALA A 159 7.06 -6.82 9.55
C ALA A 159 6.77 -6.51 11.02
N ARG A 160 6.30 -7.51 11.78
CA ARG A 160 5.97 -7.31 13.20
C ARG A 160 7.20 -6.90 14.01
N ALA A 161 8.35 -7.54 13.79
CA ALA A 161 9.59 -7.19 14.48
C ALA A 161 10.05 -5.75 14.21
N ASN A 162 9.95 -5.28 12.96
CA ASN A 162 10.28 -3.91 12.58
C ASN A 162 9.31 -2.89 13.21
N ILE A 163 8.00 -3.16 13.13
CA ILE A 163 6.98 -2.30 13.70
C ILE A 163 7.14 -2.18 15.22
N GLU A 164 7.35 -3.30 15.93
CA GLU A 164 7.56 -3.31 17.38
C GLU A 164 8.82 -2.54 17.78
N ARG A 165 9.90 -2.65 17.00
CA ARG A 165 11.14 -1.92 17.22
C ARG A 165 10.95 -0.41 17.04
N GLU A 166 10.26 0.00 15.98
CA GLU A 166 9.94 1.43 15.77
C GLU A 166 9.03 1.96 16.88
N LEU A 167 7.99 1.22 17.26
CA LEU A 167 7.11 1.62 18.37
C LEU A 167 7.89 1.83 19.67
N LYS A 168 8.84 0.95 19.99
CA LYS A 168 9.70 1.12 21.16
C LYS A 168 10.51 2.41 21.09
N ASN A 169 11.01 2.79 19.91
CA ASN A 169 11.77 4.02 19.71
C ASN A 169 10.89 5.28 19.75
N LEU A 170 9.61 5.17 19.39
CA LEU A 170 8.65 6.29 19.43
C LEU A 170 8.10 6.55 20.84
N THR A 171 8.06 5.54 21.71
CA THR A 171 7.44 5.64 23.05
C THR A 171 8.42 5.58 24.22
N GLY A 172 9.69 5.26 23.95
CA GLY A 172 10.77 5.15 24.94
C GLY A 172 11.58 6.43 25.04
#